data_AF-A0A936ILE1-F1
#
_entry.id   AF-A0A936ILE1-F1
#
_cell.length_a   1.000
_cell.length_b   1.000
_cell.length_c   1.000
_cell.angle_alpha   90.00
_cell.angle_beta   90.00
_cell.angle_gamma   90.00
#
_symmetry.space_group_name_H-M   'P 1'
#
loop_
_entity.id
_entity.type
_entity.pdbx_description
1 polymer ?
#
loop_
_entity_poly.entity_id
_entity_poly.type
_entity_poly.pdbx_seq_one_letter_code
_entity_poly.pdbx_strand_id
1 'polypeptide(L)'
;MPPILRAAAAPLGWGYASVMALRNLLFDRGLRRVHRLPIPVVSVGNLRVGGTGKTPLVAWLLEQAHAEGRRPAVLSRGYGRRPGAPTNDEGLLLQRRYPWAKVFSAPDRVAAGRAAVAAGHDFAILDDGFQHRRLHRDVDLVCLDARRPFDRVLPAGMQREWSCGLRRAHGVVLTRWDLADAADQTNTLARVAEVAPVLPVFRCRHAARDLVRQPDGDVLPLSALAGRPVWLLSAIARPATFEATVRASGAVLQGHTRAGITRRSIPPSWRSWRASSPPAMLGSS
;
A
#
# COMPACT_ATOMS: atom_id res chain seq x y z
N MET A 1 -8.58 -16.41 12.54
CA MET A 1 -9.39 -17.59 12.20
C MET A 1 -8.77 -18.80 12.86
N PRO A 2 -9.50 -19.54 13.71
CA PRO A 2 -9.03 -20.78 14.35
C PRO A 2 -8.42 -21.76 13.33
N PRO A 3 -7.35 -22.50 13.67
CA PRO A 3 -6.71 -23.46 12.76
C PRO A 3 -7.68 -24.47 12.14
N ILE A 4 -8.66 -24.95 12.91
CA ILE A 4 -9.68 -25.90 12.47
C ILE A 4 -10.53 -25.33 11.34
N LEU A 5 -10.99 -24.08 11.47
CA LEU A 5 -11.77 -23.41 10.41
C LEU A 5 -10.92 -23.17 9.15
N ARG A 6 -9.61 -22.95 9.30
CA ARG A 6 -8.69 -22.81 8.15
C ARG A 6 -8.44 -24.13 7.42
N ALA A 7 -8.45 -25.24 8.15
CA ALA A 7 -8.36 -26.58 7.58
C ALA A 7 -9.66 -26.93 6.83
N ALA A 8 -10.82 -26.71 7.46
CA ALA A 8 -12.13 -26.94 6.85
C ALA A 8 -12.34 -26.11 5.56
N ALA A 9 -11.81 -24.88 5.51
CA ALA A 9 -11.89 -24.03 4.34
C ALA A 9 -10.89 -24.38 3.21
N ALA A 10 -9.96 -25.32 3.43
CA ALA A 10 -8.89 -25.62 2.46
C ALA A 10 -9.41 -26.12 1.10
N PRO A 11 -10.42 -27.02 1.01
CA PRO A 11 -10.95 -27.45 -0.29
C PRO A 11 -11.56 -26.30 -1.10
N LEU A 12 -12.29 -25.39 -0.43
CA LEU A 12 -12.79 -24.17 -1.06
C LEU A 12 -11.65 -23.29 -1.56
N GLY A 13 -10.56 -23.22 -0.79
CA GLY A 13 -9.35 -22.50 -1.18
C GLY A 13 -8.70 -23.08 -2.44
N TRP A 14 -8.63 -24.41 -2.54
CA TRP A 14 -8.13 -25.09 -3.73
C TRP A 14 -9.01 -24.84 -4.95
N GLY A 15 -10.34 -24.94 -4.80
CA GLY A 15 -11.28 -24.62 -5.88
C GLY A 15 -11.10 -23.19 -6.39
N TYR A 16 -11.08 -22.20 -5.49
CA TYR A 16 -10.83 -20.81 -5.86
C TYR A 16 -9.48 -20.61 -6.55
N ALA A 17 -8.43 -21.22 -6.02
CA ALA A 17 -7.09 -21.11 -6.56
C ALA A 17 -6.96 -21.76 -7.94
N SER A 18 -7.65 -22.87 -8.19
CA SER A 18 -7.73 -23.53 -9.51
C SER A 18 -8.44 -22.65 -10.53
N VAL A 19 -9.53 -21.98 -10.15
CA VAL A 19 -10.20 -21.00 -11.03
C VAL A 19 -9.26 -19.84 -11.37
N MET A 20 -8.49 -19.35 -10.41
CA MET A 20 -7.48 -18.32 -10.65
C MET A 20 -6.34 -18.82 -11.53
N ALA A 21 -5.87 -20.06 -11.32
CA ALA A 21 -4.83 -20.68 -12.15
C ALA A 21 -5.30 -20.86 -13.60
N LEU A 22 -6.51 -21.36 -13.82
CA LEU A 22 -7.11 -21.46 -15.16
C LEU A 22 -7.22 -20.08 -15.80
N ARG A 23 -7.75 -19.08 -15.07
CA ARG A 23 -7.82 -17.71 -15.57
C ARG A 23 -6.45 -17.18 -15.99
N ASN A 24 -5.41 -17.43 -15.19
CA ASN A 24 -4.04 -17.01 -15.49
C ASN A 24 -3.50 -17.72 -16.74
N LEU A 25 -3.71 -19.03 -16.86
CA LEU A 25 -3.32 -19.83 -18.02
C LEU A 25 -3.95 -19.32 -19.31
N LEU A 26 -5.22 -18.88 -19.26
CA LEU A 26 -5.88 -18.26 -20.43
C LEU A 26 -5.20 -16.95 -20.86
N PHE A 27 -4.66 -16.17 -19.93
CA PHE A 27 -3.86 -14.98 -20.28
C PHE A 27 -2.46 -15.38 -20.78
N ASP A 28 -1.82 -16.38 -20.17
CA ASP A 28 -0.49 -16.86 -20.58
C ASP A 28 -0.50 -17.42 -22.01
N ARG A 29 -1.59 -18.10 -22.40
CA ARG A 29 -1.79 -18.63 -23.75
C ARG A 29 -2.34 -17.61 -24.76
N GLY A 30 -2.53 -16.34 -24.37
CA GLY A 30 -3.09 -15.31 -25.25
C GLY A 30 -4.58 -15.47 -25.58
N LEU A 31 -5.29 -16.41 -24.96
CA LEU A 31 -6.73 -16.64 -25.17
C LEU A 31 -7.59 -15.51 -24.60
N ARG A 32 -7.05 -14.71 -23.67
CA ARG A 32 -7.68 -13.49 -23.16
C ARG A 32 -6.92 -12.27 -23.63
N ARG A 33 -7.67 -11.27 -24.12
CA ARG A 33 -7.12 -10.02 -24.64
C ARG A 33 -6.35 -9.24 -23.56
N VAL A 34 -5.11 -8.88 -23.88
CA VAL A 34 -4.28 -7.95 -23.13
C VAL A 34 -4.16 -6.67 -23.95
N HIS A 35 -4.44 -5.53 -23.32
CA HIS A 35 -4.40 -4.21 -23.95
C HIS A 35 -3.11 -3.50 -23.56
N ARG A 36 -2.34 -3.02 -24.53
CA ARG A 36 -1.15 -2.20 -24.30
C ARG A 36 -1.50 -0.73 -24.44
N LEU A 37 -0.96 0.12 -23.56
CA LEU A 37 -1.03 1.57 -23.69
C LEU A 37 0.19 2.06 -24.48
N PRO A 38 0.11 3.23 -25.14
CA PRO A 38 1.26 3.83 -25.81
C PRO A 38 2.27 4.47 -24.83
N ILE A 39 2.08 4.30 -23.53
CA ILE A 39 2.95 4.83 -22.46
C ILE A 39 3.44 3.69 -21.57
N PRO A 40 4.62 3.80 -20.92
CA PRO A 40 5.10 2.80 -19.98
C PRO A 40 4.14 2.63 -18.79
N VAL A 41 3.94 1.38 -18.38
CA VAL A 41 3.08 1.00 -17.26
C VAL A 41 3.87 0.18 -16.24
N VAL A 42 4.00 0.71 -15.02
CA VAL A 42 4.55 -0.02 -13.87
C VAL A 42 3.41 -0.46 -12.97
N SER A 43 3.33 -1.75 -12.66
CA SER A 43 2.36 -2.30 -11.72
C SER A 43 2.97 -2.47 -10.34
N VAL A 44 2.23 -2.04 -9.32
CA VAL A 44 2.52 -2.30 -7.92
C VAL A 44 1.37 -3.14 -7.37
N GLY A 45 1.65 -4.39 -7.04
CA GLY A 45 0.62 -5.28 -6.54
C GLY A 45 1.09 -6.16 -5.39
N ASN A 46 0.26 -7.13 -5.07
CA ASN A 46 0.55 -8.11 -4.04
C ASN A 46 -0.12 -9.45 -4.38
N LEU A 47 0.24 -10.49 -3.63
CA LEU A 47 -0.41 -11.81 -3.73
C LEU A 47 -1.56 -12.00 -2.75
N ARG A 48 -1.85 -11.03 -1.88
CA ARG A 48 -2.73 -11.23 -0.72
C ARG A 48 -3.67 -10.08 -0.44
N VAL A 49 -4.83 -10.37 0.15
CA VAL A 49 -5.73 -9.34 0.67
C VAL A 49 -5.13 -8.67 1.90
N GLY A 50 -5.34 -7.36 2.05
CA GLY A 50 -4.82 -6.56 3.17
C GLY A 50 -3.59 -5.71 2.84
N GLY A 51 -3.20 -4.88 3.81
CA GLY A 51 -2.13 -3.88 3.68
C GLY A 51 -0.74 -4.51 3.61
N THR A 52 -0.14 -4.44 2.43
CA THR A 52 1.21 -4.99 2.09
C THR A 52 2.25 -3.89 1.88
N GLY A 53 1.92 -2.64 2.19
CA GLY A 53 2.85 -1.50 2.03
C GLY A 53 3.01 -1.05 0.57
N LYS A 54 1.97 -1.20 -0.26
CA LYS A 54 1.99 -0.75 -1.66
C LYS A 54 1.95 0.77 -1.79
N THR A 55 1.12 1.44 -0.97
CA THR A 55 0.88 2.88 -1.07
C THR A 55 2.18 3.71 -0.97
N PRO A 56 3.11 3.43 -0.03
CA PRO A 56 4.40 4.10 -0.01
C PRO A 56 5.27 3.84 -1.25
N LEU A 57 5.21 2.62 -1.82
CA LEU A 57 5.93 2.30 -3.05
C LEU A 57 5.34 3.01 -4.28
N VAL A 58 4.01 3.14 -4.35
CA VAL A 58 3.33 3.94 -5.38
C VAL A 58 3.74 5.41 -5.25
N ALA A 59 3.76 5.96 -4.03
CA ALA A 59 4.19 7.32 -3.76
C ALA A 59 5.66 7.54 -4.17
N TRP A 60 6.55 6.61 -3.83
CA TRP A 60 7.95 6.66 -4.25
C TRP A 60 8.11 6.64 -5.78
N LEU A 61 7.41 5.74 -6.48
CA LEU A 61 7.44 5.69 -7.95
C LEU A 61 6.91 6.96 -8.60
N LEU A 62 5.88 7.58 -8.01
CA LEU A 62 5.36 8.87 -8.46
C LEU A 62 6.44 9.96 -8.37
N GLU A 63 7.09 10.07 -7.21
CA GLU A 63 8.16 11.05 -6.98
C GLU A 63 9.33 10.84 -7.95
N GLN A 64 9.78 9.59 -8.15
CA GLN A 64 10.87 9.30 -9.08
C GLN A 64 10.51 9.66 -10.52
N ALA A 65 9.33 9.23 -11.00
CA ALA A 65 8.90 9.56 -12.36
C ALA A 65 8.77 11.07 -12.57
N HIS A 66 8.25 11.80 -11.57
CA HIS A 66 8.17 13.26 -11.65
C HIS A 66 9.54 13.93 -11.64
N ALA A 67 10.48 13.44 -10.83
CA ALA A 67 11.86 13.93 -10.81
C ALA A 67 12.58 13.72 -12.16
N GLU A 68 12.21 12.68 -12.92
CA GLU A 68 12.65 12.46 -14.30
C GLU A 68 11.93 13.36 -15.33
N GLY A 69 11.07 14.28 -14.90
CA GLY A 69 10.33 15.18 -15.79
C GLY A 69 9.10 14.55 -16.44
N ARG A 70 8.68 13.35 -16.02
CA ARG A 70 7.47 12.69 -16.53
C ARG A 70 6.20 13.27 -15.88
N ARG A 71 5.06 12.96 -16.49
CA ARG A 71 3.70 13.29 -16.01
C ARG A 71 2.98 12.01 -15.57
N PRO A 72 3.32 11.43 -14.40
CA PRO A 72 2.80 10.14 -14.01
C PRO A 72 1.31 10.19 -13.63
N ALA A 73 0.59 9.11 -13.92
CA ALA A 73 -0.80 8.89 -13.53
C ALA A 73 -0.94 7.60 -12.69
N VAL A 74 -1.68 7.66 -11.59
CA VAL A 74 -2.04 6.47 -10.81
C VAL A 74 -3.35 5.90 -11.32
N LEU A 75 -3.36 4.62 -11.67
CA LEU A 75 -4.55 3.87 -12.05
C LEU A 75 -4.97 2.99 -10.87
N SER A 76 -6.07 3.33 -10.20
CA SER A 76 -6.58 2.57 -9.06
C SER A 76 -7.97 1.99 -9.33
N ARG A 77 -8.34 0.94 -8.57
CA ARG A 77 -9.65 0.28 -8.68
C ARG A 77 -10.81 1.16 -8.20
N GLY A 78 -10.53 2.13 -7.34
CA GLY A 78 -11.55 2.88 -6.59
C GLY A 78 -12.17 2.08 -5.43
N TYR A 79 -11.45 1.12 -4.84
CA TYR A 79 -11.93 0.37 -3.68
C TYR A 79 -12.00 1.29 -2.44
N GLY A 80 -13.12 1.26 -1.71
CA GLY A 80 -13.35 2.15 -0.56
C GLY A 80 -13.72 3.59 -0.95
N ARG A 81 -13.99 3.87 -2.23
CA ARG A 81 -14.50 5.17 -2.67
C ARG A 81 -15.92 5.38 -2.14
N ARG A 82 -16.17 6.53 -1.49
CA ARG A 82 -17.52 6.92 -1.07
C ARG A 82 -18.37 7.27 -2.30
N PRO A 83 -19.70 7.04 -2.28
CA PRO A 83 -20.58 7.51 -3.34
C PRO A 83 -20.37 9.00 -3.61
N GLY A 84 -20.22 9.38 -4.88
CA GLY A 84 -19.98 10.78 -5.30
C GLY A 84 -18.54 11.30 -5.11
N ALA A 85 -17.66 10.59 -4.39
CA ALA A 85 -16.26 11.01 -4.27
C ALA A 85 -15.46 10.65 -5.54
N PRO A 86 -14.50 11.49 -5.97
CA PRO A 86 -13.70 11.22 -7.17
C PRO A 86 -12.75 10.02 -6.98
N THR A 87 -12.26 9.80 -5.76
CA THR A 87 -11.36 8.69 -5.42
C THR A 87 -11.52 8.26 -3.95
N ASN A 88 -10.85 7.17 -3.55
CA ASN A 88 -10.83 6.67 -2.18
C ASN A 88 -9.91 7.52 -1.27
N ASP A 89 -9.96 7.27 0.04
CA ASP A 89 -9.17 8.03 1.03
C ASP A 89 -7.66 7.98 0.73
N GLU A 90 -7.13 6.85 0.25
CA GLU A 90 -5.72 6.70 -0.16
C GLU A 90 -5.38 7.58 -1.38
N GLY A 91 -6.24 7.60 -2.40
CA GLY A 91 -6.04 8.46 -3.58
C GLY A 91 -6.16 9.94 -3.26
N LEU A 92 -7.03 10.32 -2.32
CA LEU A 92 -7.13 11.70 -1.83
C LEU A 92 -5.87 12.11 -1.09
N LEU A 93 -5.30 11.21 -0.29
CA LEU A 93 -4.03 11.45 0.40
C LEU A 93 -2.88 11.66 -0.60
N LEU A 94 -2.80 10.83 -1.64
CA LEU A 94 -1.82 11.01 -2.72
C LEU A 94 -1.99 12.35 -3.45
N GLN A 95 -3.22 12.74 -3.80
CA GLN A 95 -3.48 14.02 -4.48
C GLN A 95 -3.16 15.23 -3.61
N ARG A 96 -3.43 15.15 -2.30
CA ARG A 96 -3.07 16.24 -1.36
C ARG A 96 -1.56 16.39 -1.22
N ARG A 97 -0.85 15.27 -1.14
CA ARG A 97 0.61 15.26 -1.01
C ARG A 97 1.32 15.63 -2.31
N TYR A 98 0.74 15.23 -3.45
CA TYR A 98 1.28 15.48 -4.78
C TYR A 98 0.19 16.12 -5.66
N PRO A 99 -0.01 17.45 -5.58
CA PRO A 99 -1.05 18.14 -6.35
C PRO A 99 -0.90 17.99 -7.88
N TRP A 100 0.32 17.72 -8.34
CA TRP A 100 0.64 17.45 -9.75
C TRP A 100 0.31 16.01 -10.19
N ALA A 101 0.13 15.08 -9.25
CA ALA A 101 -0.20 13.69 -9.56
C ALA A 101 -1.71 13.52 -9.74
N LYS A 102 -2.11 12.80 -10.79
CA LYS A 102 -3.53 12.51 -11.04
C LYS A 102 -3.85 11.04 -10.77
N VAL A 103 -4.94 10.81 -10.02
CA VAL A 103 -5.44 9.46 -9.73
C VAL A 103 -6.71 9.20 -10.54
N PHE A 104 -6.66 8.18 -11.38
CA PHE A 104 -7.78 7.69 -12.17
C PHE A 104 -8.36 6.45 -11.49
N SER A 105 -9.55 6.61 -10.90
CA SER A 105 -10.22 5.56 -10.12
C SER A 105 -11.36 4.92 -10.92
N ALA A 106 -11.12 3.74 -11.49
CA ALA A 106 -12.13 2.97 -12.23
C ALA A 106 -11.94 1.45 -12.10
N PRO A 107 -13.03 0.65 -12.14
CA PRO A 107 -12.93 -0.80 -12.20
C PRO A 107 -12.23 -1.32 -13.47
N ASP A 108 -12.39 -0.64 -14.61
CA ASP A 108 -11.66 -0.96 -15.84
C ASP A 108 -10.41 -0.08 -15.94
N ARG A 109 -9.24 -0.70 -15.75
CA ARG A 109 -7.95 0.01 -15.73
C ARG A 109 -7.43 0.27 -17.14
N VAL A 110 -7.92 -0.46 -18.13
CA VAL A 110 -7.63 -0.18 -19.53
C VAL A 110 -8.30 1.13 -19.92
N ALA A 111 -9.58 1.31 -19.55
CA ALA A 111 -10.30 2.56 -19.77
C ALA A 111 -9.65 3.73 -19.01
N ALA A 112 -9.31 3.53 -17.72
CA ALA A 112 -8.60 4.54 -16.93
C ALA A 112 -7.25 4.94 -17.56
N GLY A 113 -6.48 3.95 -18.02
CA GLY A 113 -5.20 4.18 -18.69
C GLY A 113 -5.35 4.97 -20.00
N ARG A 114 -6.34 4.65 -20.82
CA ARG A 114 -6.65 5.42 -22.04
C ARG A 114 -7.04 6.85 -21.72
N ALA A 115 -7.84 7.07 -20.68
CA ALA A 115 -8.20 8.41 -20.23
C ALA A 115 -6.98 9.20 -19.72
N ALA A 116 -6.04 8.53 -19.04
CA ALA A 116 -4.79 9.14 -18.61
C ALA A 116 -3.93 9.58 -19.80
N VAL A 117 -3.77 8.72 -20.80
CA VAL A 117 -3.07 9.04 -22.05
C VAL A 117 -3.73 10.22 -22.77
N ALA A 118 -5.06 10.21 -22.90
CA ALA A 118 -5.80 11.30 -23.53
C ALA A 118 -5.67 12.64 -22.76
N ALA A 119 -5.45 12.59 -21.45
CA ALA A 119 -5.17 13.75 -20.62
C ALA A 119 -3.69 14.21 -20.65
N GLY A 120 -2.86 13.58 -21.50
CA GLY A 120 -1.46 13.96 -21.71
C GLY A 120 -0.48 13.40 -20.67
N HIS A 121 -0.86 12.35 -19.93
CA HIS A 121 0.08 11.61 -19.08
C HIS A 121 0.92 10.65 -19.92
N ASP A 122 2.20 10.54 -19.56
CA ASP A 122 3.23 9.80 -20.31
C ASP A 122 3.80 8.59 -19.54
N PHE A 123 3.30 8.33 -18.33
CA PHE A 123 3.73 7.24 -17.47
C PHE A 123 2.57 6.81 -16.57
N ALA A 124 2.33 5.50 -16.42
CA ALA A 124 1.24 4.98 -15.60
C ALA A 124 1.73 4.06 -14.50
N ILE A 125 1.21 4.27 -13.29
CA ILE A 125 1.43 3.41 -12.13
C ILE A 125 0.11 2.72 -11.79
N LEU A 126 0.08 1.40 -11.91
CA LEU A 126 -1.10 0.59 -11.63
C LEU A 126 -1.08 0.12 -10.17
N ASP A 127 -1.96 0.71 -9.35
CA ASP A 127 -2.12 0.35 -7.94
C ASP A 127 -3.01 -0.89 -7.76
N ASP A 128 -2.51 -1.86 -7.01
CA ASP A 128 -3.07 -3.20 -6.83
C ASP A 128 -3.26 -3.96 -8.16
N GLY A 129 -2.26 -3.84 -9.03
CA GLY A 129 -2.30 -4.23 -10.43
C GLY A 129 -2.03 -5.69 -10.77
N PHE A 130 -1.44 -6.46 -9.85
CA PHE A 130 -0.87 -7.79 -10.15
C PHE A 130 -1.89 -8.78 -10.72
N GLN A 131 -3.13 -8.78 -10.20
CA GLN A 131 -4.21 -9.61 -10.72
C GLN A 131 -4.92 -9.00 -11.94
N HIS A 132 -4.66 -7.73 -12.30
CA HIS A 132 -5.35 -7.05 -13.39
C HIS A 132 -4.75 -7.37 -14.77
N ARG A 133 -4.75 -8.66 -15.14
CA ARG A 133 -4.07 -9.18 -16.33
C ARG A 133 -4.47 -8.58 -17.69
N ARG A 134 -5.60 -7.86 -17.77
CA ARG A 134 -6.13 -7.23 -19.00
C ARG A 134 -5.31 -6.05 -19.52
N LEU A 135 -4.54 -5.36 -18.69
CA LEU A 135 -3.69 -4.22 -19.09
C LEU A 135 -2.24 -4.67 -19.15
N HIS A 136 -1.50 -4.51 -20.25
CA HIS A 136 -0.07 -4.81 -20.30
C HIS A 136 0.70 -3.95 -19.29
N ARG A 137 1.76 -4.51 -18.70
CA ARG A 137 2.67 -3.77 -17.81
C ARG A 137 4.10 -4.11 -18.14
N ASP A 138 4.90 -3.07 -18.33
CA ASP A 138 6.30 -3.17 -18.72
C ASP A 138 7.17 -3.55 -17.53
N VAL A 139 6.76 -3.19 -16.31
CA VAL A 139 7.32 -3.68 -15.05
C VAL A 139 6.19 -4.08 -14.10
N ASP A 140 6.39 -5.14 -13.33
CA ASP A 140 5.41 -5.66 -12.37
C ASP A 140 6.11 -5.97 -11.05
N LEU A 141 5.88 -5.13 -10.05
CA LEU A 141 6.47 -5.24 -8.73
C LEU A 141 5.46 -5.82 -7.75
N VAL A 142 5.89 -6.80 -6.96
CA VAL A 142 5.05 -7.44 -5.94
C VAL A 142 5.55 -7.13 -4.55
N CYS A 143 4.69 -6.50 -3.73
CA CYS A 143 4.96 -6.28 -2.32
C CYS A 143 4.60 -7.52 -1.50
N LEU A 144 5.57 -8.01 -0.70
CA LEU A 144 5.39 -9.08 0.28
C LEU A 144 5.79 -8.59 1.67
N ASP A 145 5.08 -9.03 2.72
CA ASP A 145 5.47 -8.71 4.11
C ASP A 145 6.65 -9.60 4.51
N ALA A 146 7.77 -8.99 4.89
CA ALA A 146 9.03 -9.67 5.21
C ALA A 146 8.92 -10.66 6.40
N ARG A 147 7.86 -10.59 7.20
CA ARG A 147 7.61 -11.54 8.30
C ARG A 147 6.85 -12.77 7.84
N ARG A 148 5.96 -12.60 6.85
CA ARG A 148 5.04 -13.64 6.37
C ARG A 148 4.73 -13.43 4.88
N PRO A 149 5.58 -13.92 3.97
CA PRO A 149 5.48 -13.63 2.54
C PRO A 149 4.30 -14.35 1.89
N PHE A 150 4.05 -15.60 2.28
CA PHE A 150 2.99 -16.44 1.74
C PHE A 150 2.11 -17.01 2.84
N ASP A 151 0.88 -17.34 2.44
CA ASP A 151 -0.16 -17.92 3.29
C ASP A 151 -0.99 -18.95 2.50
N ARG A 152 -2.12 -19.44 3.01
CA ARG A 152 -3.09 -20.19 2.20
C ARG A 152 -3.87 -19.26 1.27
N VAL A 153 -4.39 -19.83 0.17
CA VAL A 153 -5.29 -19.10 -0.72
C VAL A 153 -6.66 -18.91 -0.07
N LEU A 154 -7.32 -17.78 -0.37
CA LEU A 154 -8.68 -17.48 0.04
C LEU A 154 -9.64 -18.63 -0.29
N PRO A 155 -10.58 -18.98 0.60
CA PRO A 155 -10.85 -18.37 1.92
C PRO A 155 -10.01 -18.95 3.08
N ALA A 156 -9.17 -19.97 2.86
CA ALA A 156 -8.39 -20.63 3.92
C ALA A 156 -7.21 -19.79 4.47
N GLY A 157 -6.84 -18.73 3.75
CA GLY A 157 -5.85 -17.74 4.14
C GLY A 157 -6.03 -16.46 3.36
N MET A 158 -4.99 -15.64 3.30
CA MET A 158 -5.08 -14.30 2.73
C MET A 158 -4.60 -14.19 1.28
N GLN A 159 -4.07 -15.25 0.65
CA GLN A 159 -3.60 -15.15 -0.73
C GLN A 159 -4.76 -15.10 -1.74
N ARG A 160 -4.61 -14.29 -2.78
CA ARG A 160 -5.55 -14.17 -3.91
C ARG A 160 -5.30 -15.19 -5.01
N GLU A 161 -4.12 -15.79 -5.01
CA GLU A 161 -3.69 -16.83 -5.94
C GLU A 161 -2.55 -17.63 -5.31
N TRP A 162 -2.14 -18.73 -5.94
CA TRP A 162 -0.99 -19.50 -5.49
C TRP A 162 0.30 -18.68 -5.49
N SER A 163 1.23 -19.03 -4.59
CA SER A 163 2.53 -18.35 -4.49
C SER A 163 3.31 -18.41 -5.80
N CYS A 164 3.17 -19.48 -6.59
CA CYS A 164 3.78 -19.60 -7.92
C CYS A 164 3.37 -18.50 -8.90
N GLY A 165 2.28 -17.78 -8.65
CA GLY A 165 1.93 -16.58 -9.40
C GLY A 165 3.01 -15.51 -9.35
N LEU A 166 3.87 -15.51 -8.31
CA LEU A 166 5.03 -14.62 -8.17
C LEU A 166 6.00 -14.70 -9.34
N ARG A 167 6.09 -15.85 -10.04
CA ARG A 167 6.97 -16.03 -11.21
C ARG A 167 6.67 -15.07 -12.36
N ARG A 168 5.51 -14.40 -12.35
CA ARG A 168 5.15 -13.38 -13.34
C ARG A 168 5.68 -11.98 -13.00
N ALA A 169 6.17 -11.77 -11.79
CA ALA A 169 6.70 -10.49 -11.37
C ALA A 169 8.07 -10.23 -12.01
N HIS A 170 8.42 -8.96 -12.11
CA HIS A 170 9.75 -8.49 -12.51
C HIS A 170 10.63 -8.16 -11.29
N GLY A 171 10.03 -8.00 -10.11
CA GLY A 171 10.74 -7.82 -8.86
C GLY A 171 9.83 -7.96 -7.65
N VAL A 172 10.44 -8.27 -6.50
CA VAL A 172 9.76 -8.34 -5.21
C VAL A 172 10.26 -7.24 -4.30
N VAL A 173 9.33 -6.55 -3.64
CA VAL A 173 9.64 -5.59 -2.59
C VAL A 173 9.20 -6.19 -1.26
N LEU A 174 10.16 -6.58 -0.43
CA LEU A 174 9.93 -7.06 0.92
C LEU A 174 9.68 -5.86 1.84
N THR A 175 8.41 -5.60 2.15
CA THR A 175 7.99 -4.51 3.02
C THR A 175 8.10 -4.91 4.48
N ARG A 176 8.27 -3.93 5.36
CA ARG A 176 8.44 -4.14 6.82
C ARG A 176 9.67 -4.98 7.14
N TRP A 177 10.72 -4.84 6.34
CA TRP A 177 11.97 -5.57 6.51
C TRP A 177 12.57 -5.34 7.90
N ASP A 178 12.49 -4.11 8.38
CA ASP A 178 12.93 -3.66 9.71
C ASP A 178 12.10 -4.20 10.87
N LEU A 179 10.92 -4.77 10.61
CA LEU A 179 10.06 -5.38 11.61
C LEU A 179 10.14 -6.92 11.61
N ALA A 180 10.93 -7.51 10.71
CA ALA A 180 11.19 -8.94 10.65
C ALA A 180 12.48 -9.26 11.39
N ASP A 181 12.46 -10.28 12.24
CA ASP A 181 13.67 -10.79 12.86
C ASP A 181 14.55 -11.56 11.84
N ALA A 182 15.75 -11.96 12.24
CA ALA A 182 16.69 -12.64 11.34
C ALA A 182 16.13 -13.98 10.81
N ALA A 183 15.31 -14.68 11.60
CA ALA A 183 14.70 -15.94 11.18
C ALA A 183 13.60 -15.71 10.13
N ASP A 184 12.73 -14.73 10.36
CA ASP A 184 11.69 -14.28 9.43
C ASP A 184 12.30 -13.81 8.11
N GLN A 185 13.38 -13.02 8.16
CA GLN A 185 14.11 -12.53 6.99
C GLN A 185 14.70 -13.68 6.17
N THR A 186 15.40 -14.62 6.84
CA THR A 186 16.03 -15.78 6.20
C THR A 186 14.98 -16.69 5.57
N ASN A 187 13.93 -17.04 6.32
CA ASN A 187 12.82 -17.86 5.83
C ASN A 187 12.11 -17.19 4.64
N THR A 188 11.88 -15.88 4.71
CA THR A 188 11.22 -15.16 3.62
C THR A 188 12.04 -15.19 2.33
N LEU A 189 13.34 -14.92 2.42
CA LEU A 189 14.23 -15.00 1.26
C LEU A 189 14.27 -16.41 0.68
N ALA A 190 14.38 -17.44 1.51
CA ALA A 190 14.38 -18.84 1.08
C ALA A 190 13.08 -19.21 0.34
N ARG A 191 11.92 -18.83 0.90
CA ARG A 191 10.61 -19.11 0.28
C ARG A 191 10.41 -18.36 -1.03
N VAL A 192 10.88 -17.11 -1.13
CA VAL A 192 10.83 -16.36 -2.39
C VAL A 192 11.72 -17.04 -3.44
N ALA A 193 12.94 -17.46 -3.07
CA ALA A 193 13.86 -18.15 -3.96
C ALA A 193 13.34 -19.52 -4.42
N GLU A 194 12.67 -20.28 -3.55
CA GLU A 194 12.01 -21.54 -3.90
C GLU A 194 10.96 -21.36 -5.01
N VAL A 195 10.24 -20.25 -4.97
CA VAL A 195 9.18 -19.95 -5.94
C VAL A 195 9.73 -19.27 -7.20
N ALA A 196 10.67 -18.35 -7.06
CA ALA A 196 11.17 -17.52 -8.15
C ALA A 196 12.67 -17.21 -7.92
N PRO A 197 13.58 -18.16 -8.25
CA PRO A 197 14.99 -18.10 -7.83
C PRO A 197 15.79 -16.96 -8.45
N VAL A 198 15.39 -16.49 -9.64
CA VAL A 198 16.08 -15.43 -10.39
C VAL A 198 15.45 -14.05 -10.21
N LEU A 199 14.41 -13.95 -9.37
CA LEU A 199 13.63 -12.72 -9.23
C LEU A 199 14.37 -11.70 -8.37
N PRO A 200 14.61 -10.47 -8.83
CA PRO A 200 15.22 -9.43 -8.03
C PRO A 200 14.42 -9.16 -6.74
N VAL A 201 15.12 -9.10 -5.61
CA VAL A 201 14.53 -8.86 -4.29
C VAL A 201 15.04 -7.54 -3.72
N PHE A 202 14.12 -6.61 -3.49
CA PHE A 202 14.37 -5.32 -2.85
C PHE A 202 13.86 -5.35 -1.41
N ARG A 203 14.63 -4.74 -0.50
CA ARG A 203 14.28 -4.64 0.93
C ARG A 203 13.75 -3.24 1.20
N CYS A 204 12.57 -3.15 1.80
CA CYS A 204 11.90 -1.88 2.06
C CYS A 204 11.65 -1.70 3.55
N ARG A 205 12.13 -0.56 4.05
CA ARG A 205 11.80 0.01 5.36
C ARG A 205 10.96 1.26 5.13
N HIS A 206 9.89 1.40 5.91
CA HIS A 206 9.16 2.66 5.99
C HIS A 206 9.71 3.48 7.15
N ALA A 207 10.01 4.75 6.90
CA ALA A 207 10.41 5.69 7.92
C ALA A 207 9.53 6.93 7.81
N ALA A 208 9.01 7.41 8.94
CA ALA A 208 8.40 8.73 8.97
C ALA A 208 9.49 9.77 8.72
N ARG A 209 9.22 10.67 7.77
CA ARG A 209 10.17 11.72 7.36
C ARG A 209 9.68 13.09 7.79
N ASP A 210 8.40 13.34 7.57
CA ASP A 210 7.79 14.64 7.72
C ASP A 210 6.52 14.58 8.55
N LEU A 211 6.18 15.75 9.07
CA LEU A 211 4.97 16.10 9.80
C LEU A 211 4.10 16.91 8.86
N VAL A 212 2.84 16.53 8.73
CA VAL A 212 1.87 17.33 7.98
C VAL A 212 0.92 17.99 8.97
N ARG A 213 0.95 19.32 9.03
CA ARG A 213 0.02 20.11 9.83
C ARG A 213 -1.36 20.09 9.18
N GLN A 214 -2.38 19.74 9.95
CA GLN A 214 -3.78 19.86 9.53
C GLN A 214 -4.39 21.18 10.06
N PRO A 215 -5.31 21.83 9.31
CA PRO A 215 -5.85 21.39 8.01
C PRO A 215 -5.02 21.85 6.80
N ASP A 216 -4.09 22.78 6.99
CA ASP A 216 -3.49 23.59 5.92
C ASP A 216 -2.51 22.80 5.03
N GLY A 217 -1.98 21.68 5.52
CA GLY A 217 -1.11 20.78 4.78
C GLY A 217 0.38 21.12 4.87
N ASP A 218 0.77 22.12 5.67
CA ASP A 218 2.17 22.51 5.84
C ASP A 218 3.03 21.33 6.28
N VAL A 219 4.16 21.16 5.59
CA VAL A 219 5.10 20.06 5.82
C VAL A 219 6.25 20.57 6.68
N LEU A 220 6.46 19.94 7.83
CA LEU A 220 7.57 20.18 8.75
C LEU A 220 8.44 18.93 8.84
N PRO A 221 9.77 19.05 9.04
CA PRO A 221 10.59 17.87 9.26
C PRO A 221 10.20 17.19 10.58
N LEU A 222 10.33 15.86 10.65
CA LEU A 222 10.03 15.10 11.87
C LEU A 222 10.88 15.54 13.07
N SER A 223 12.10 16.03 12.81
CA SER A 223 12.99 16.62 13.82
C SER A 223 12.40 17.84 14.55
N ALA A 224 11.37 18.48 14.00
CA ALA A 224 10.66 19.56 14.66
C ALA A 224 9.95 19.11 15.97
N LEU A 225 9.81 17.80 16.20
CA LEU A 225 9.30 17.25 17.45
C LEU A 225 10.36 17.06 18.54
N ALA A 226 11.66 17.13 18.21
CA ALA A 226 12.72 16.86 19.16
C ALA A 226 12.60 17.77 20.40
N GLY A 227 12.58 17.16 21.59
CA GLY A 227 12.42 17.86 22.87
C GLY A 227 11.03 18.45 23.13
N ARG A 228 10.09 18.35 22.20
CA ARG A 228 8.75 18.93 22.37
C ARG A 228 7.83 18.00 23.16
N PRO A 229 7.04 18.52 24.12
CA PRO A 229 5.97 17.76 24.74
C PRO A 229 4.87 17.50 23.71
N VAL A 230 4.53 16.23 23.47
CA VAL A 230 3.49 15.86 22.51
C VAL A 230 2.49 14.88 23.14
N TRP A 231 1.23 15.05 22.76
CA TRP A 231 0.17 14.09 23.05
C TRP A 231 -0.26 13.42 21.75
N LEU A 232 -0.38 12.10 21.77
CA LEU A 232 -0.79 11.34 20.59
C LEU A 232 -2.28 11.04 20.61
N LEU A 233 -2.90 11.17 19.44
CA LEU A 233 -4.22 10.63 19.15
C LEU A 233 -4.07 9.70 17.95
N SER A 234 -4.49 8.44 18.08
CA SER A 234 -4.47 7.50 16.96
C SER A 234 -5.73 6.65 16.88
N ALA A 235 -6.15 6.38 15.63
CA ALA A 235 -7.26 5.51 15.27
C ALA A 235 -6.80 4.49 14.21
N ILE A 236 -5.65 3.86 14.46
CA ILE A 236 -4.99 2.95 13.51
C ILE A 236 -4.91 1.53 14.09
N ALA A 237 -4.71 0.54 13.22
CA ALA A 237 -4.65 -0.87 13.63
C ALA A 237 -3.46 -1.21 14.56
N ARG A 238 -2.39 -0.39 14.57
CA ARG A 238 -1.19 -0.61 15.40
C ARG A 238 -0.71 0.69 16.06
N PRO A 239 -1.39 1.17 17.12
CA PRO A 239 -1.01 2.40 17.83
C PRO A 239 0.42 2.38 18.36
N ALA A 240 0.91 1.21 18.80
CA ALA A 240 2.25 1.06 19.35
C ALA A 240 3.36 1.40 18.34
N THR A 241 3.18 1.07 17.06
CA THR A 241 4.16 1.41 16.00
C THR A 241 4.22 2.91 15.76
N PHE A 242 3.08 3.59 15.81
CA PHE A 242 3.02 5.05 15.70
C PHE A 242 3.68 5.72 16.90
N GLU A 243 3.41 5.23 18.11
CA GLU A 243 4.07 5.72 19.32
C GLU A 243 5.60 5.58 19.25
N ALA A 244 6.09 4.40 18.84
CA ALA A 244 7.52 4.16 18.66
C ALA A 244 8.14 5.12 17.62
N THR A 245 7.43 5.40 16.53
CA THR A 245 7.86 6.34 15.50
C THR A 245 8.01 7.75 16.06
N VAL A 246 7.04 8.22 16.87
CA VAL A 246 7.11 9.56 17.47
C VAL A 246 8.17 9.63 18.55
N ARG A 247 8.36 8.59 19.38
CA ARG A 247 9.49 8.54 20.32
C ARG A 247 10.83 8.63 19.60
N ALA A 248 10.99 7.92 18.48
CA ALA A 248 12.21 7.93 17.68
C ALA A 248 12.53 9.30 17.08
N SER A 249 11.55 10.22 16.99
CA SER A 249 11.78 11.60 16.58
C SER A 249 12.40 12.50 17.65
N GLY A 250 12.56 11.99 18.88
CA GLY A 250 13.02 12.76 20.04
C GLY A 250 11.91 13.50 20.77
N ALA A 251 10.64 13.24 20.46
CA ALA A 251 9.51 13.86 21.12
C ALA A 251 9.33 13.36 22.57
N VAL A 252 8.92 14.26 23.46
CA VAL A 252 8.60 13.94 24.86
C VAL A 252 7.12 13.59 24.95
N LEU A 253 6.80 12.30 24.96
CA LEU A 253 5.41 11.85 25.03
C LEU A 253 4.79 12.10 26.41
N GLN A 254 3.74 12.93 26.42
CA GLN A 254 2.92 13.21 27.62
C GLN A 254 1.76 12.22 27.77
N GLY A 255 1.33 11.59 26.68
CA GLY A 255 0.23 10.64 26.69
C GLY A 255 -0.17 10.17 25.29
N HIS A 256 -1.00 9.13 25.24
CA HIS A 256 -1.50 8.55 23.99
C HIS A 256 -2.96 8.11 24.14
N THR A 257 -3.86 8.83 23.49
CA THR A 257 -5.27 8.46 23.35
C THR A 257 -5.45 7.57 22.12
N ARG A 258 -5.95 6.35 22.34
CA ARG A 258 -6.22 5.37 21.29
C ARG A 258 -7.72 5.32 21.06
N ALA A 259 -8.18 5.99 20.00
CA ALA A 259 -9.58 5.90 19.62
C ALA A 259 -9.79 4.53 18.96
N GLY A 260 -10.76 3.76 19.48
CA GLY A 260 -11.30 2.64 18.72
C GLY A 260 -11.82 3.13 17.36
N ILE A 261 -11.93 2.24 16.37
CA ILE A 261 -12.46 2.58 15.02
C ILE A 261 -13.91 3.13 15.10
N THR A 262 -14.57 3.04 16.25
CA THR A 262 -15.82 3.71 16.57
C THR A 262 -15.57 5.14 17.08
N ARG A 263 -16.06 6.14 16.33
CA ARG A 263 -16.09 7.56 16.72
C ARG A 263 -16.73 7.74 18.11
N ARG A 264 -15.94 7.79 19.18
CA ARG A 264 -16.28 8.44 20.46
C ARG A 264 -15.09 8.30 21.42
N SER A 265 -14.32 9.37 21.57
CA SER A 265 -13.70 9.83 22.84
C SER A 265 -12.62 10.87 22.55
N ILE A 266 -13.01 12.13 22.40
CA ILE A 266 -12.12 13.24 22.75
C ILE A 266 -12.33 13.47 24.26
N PRO A 267 -11.30 13.39 25.10
CA PRO A 267 -11.44 13.61 26.55
C PRO A 267 -12.03 15.00 26.84
N PRO A 268 -12.96 15.14 27.81
CA PRO A 268 -13.53 16.43 28.19
C PRO A 268 -12.48 17.48 28.58
N SER A 269 -11.33 17.05 29.10
CA SER A 269 -10.18 17.89 29.48
C SER A 269 -9.54 18.65 28.31
N TRP A 270 -9.83 18.26 27.07
CA TRP A 270 -9.34 18.96 25.87
C TRP A 270 -10.22 20.16 25.48
N ARG A 271 -11.40 20.34 26.10
CA ARG A 271 -12.26 21.51 25.85
C ARG A 271 -11.76 22.79 26.53
N SER A 272 -10.86 22.67 27.52
CA SER A 272 -10.35 23.79 28.31
C SER A 272 -8.91 24.22 27.97
N TRP A 273 -8.23 23.54 27.02
CA TRP A 273 -6.87 23.89 26.62
C TRP A 273 -6.88 25.15 25.74
N ARG A 274 -6.82 26.34 26.38
CA ARG A 274 -6.73 27.63 25.68
C ARG A 274 -5.31 27.82 25.14
N ALA A 275 -5.26 28.06 23.83
CA ALA A 275 -4.09 28.33 23.04
C ALA A 275 -3.38 29.63 23.48
N SER A 276 -2.14 29.50 23.95
CA SER A 276 -1.10 30.51 23.67
C SER A 276 -0.29 30.15 22.41
N SER A 277 -0.60 29.03 21.76
CA SER A 277 -0.14 28.66 20.41
C SER A 277 -1.10 27.61 19.83
N PRO A 278 -1.60 27.75 18.59
CA PRO A 278 -2.56 26.81 18.02
C PRO A 278 -1.95 25.41 17.91
N PRO A 279 -2.66 24.34 18.30
CA PRO A 279 -2.13 22.98 18.24
C PRO A 279 -1.90 22.60 16.78
N ALA A 280 -0.67 22.21 16.44
CA ALA A 280 -0.40 21.46 15.23
C ALA A 280 -1.07 20.10 15.40
N MET A 281 -2.23 19.86 14.77
CA MET A 281 -2.73 18.51 14.60
C MET A 281 -1.82 17.80 13.60
N LEU A 282 -1.00 16.88 14.13
CA LEU A 282 0.01 16.16 13.38
C LEU A 282 -0.50 14.76 13.05
N GLY A 283 -0.79 14.53 11.76
CA GLY A 283 -1.05 13.19 11.24
C GLY A 283 0.25 12.53 10.81
N SER A 284 0.46 11.26 11.15
CA SER A 284 1.49 10.43 10.52
C SER A 284 0.99 9.91 9.18
N SER A 285 1.85 9.94 8.16
CA SER A 285 1.69 9.18 6.91
C SER A 285 2.80 8.14 6.80
#